data_AF-A0A9X9EQT9-F1
#
_entry.id   AF-A0A9X9EQT9-F1
#
_cell.length_a   1.000
_cell.length_b   1.000
_cell.length_c   1.000
_cell.angle_alpha   90.00
_cell.angle_beta   90.00
_cell.angle_gamma   90.00
#
_symmetry.space_group_name_H-M   'P 1'
#
loop_
_entity.id
_entity.type
_entity.pdbx_description
1 polymer ?
#
loop_
_entity_poly.entity_id
_entity_poly.type
_entity_poly.pdbx_seq_one_letter_code
_entity_poly.pdbx_strand_id
1 'polypeptide(L)'
;MIRIKYLIKEEKNMEESKFRVWDKDEKRFWYFSPLEGLDASLKRIVEEGEKQQFSGLKDVKGKEIYEGDFIKDVYDNEELDLLDDDDYDPDEPTGVVKYMHDGWVVSDGTEEGGYYLEEFINMVEVAGNVYENEEWLPTLYSPPENVEPIKIKFRVWDGQNIIYVSKNSGYRLIFEGSDWELEFKDEMHCSSIDPCCKLMQYSGATDINGKDIYEGDIVKNGLNEEEYKRKYRKDYKEYGFSLGEFKGICTYEEDSSCWVIDNPKYPSFTMVHHLFCEIDMNLVEIIGNVYKNEELFKALSSE
;
A
#
# COMPACT_ATOMS: atom_id res chain seq x y z
N MET A 1 -8.82 12.67 -36.97
CA MET A 1 -10.19 12.20 -36.63
C MET A 1 -10.07 11.09 -35.59
N ILE A 2 -9.72 11.46 -34.36
CA ILE A 2 -9.61 10.58 -33.19
C ILE A 2 -10.70 11.03 -32.19
N ARG A 3 -11.34 10.04 -31.58
CA ARG A 3 -12.70 10.03 -31.03
C ARG A 3 -12.99 11.10 -29.96
N ILE A 4 -13.90 12.00 -30.32
CA ILE A 4 -14.84 12.72 -29.43
C ILE A 4 -15.85 11.70 -28.86
N LYS A 5 -15.42 10.79 -27.99
CA LYS A 5 -16.33 9.83 -27.31
C LYS A 5 -16.17 9.72 -25.80
N TYR A 6 -15.23 10.44 -25.18
CA TYR A 6 -15.12 10.48 -23.72
C TYR A 6 -15.85 11.66 -23.05
N LEU A 7 -16.52 12.52 -23.82
CA LEU A 7 -17.28 13.67 -23.30
C LEU A 7 -18.76 13.35 -22.99
N ILE A 8 -19.07 12.16 -22.47
CA ILE A 8 -20.42 11.85 -21.97
C ILE A 8 -20.32 11.06 -20.67
N LYS A 9 -19.88 11.70 -19.59
CA LYS A 9 -20.43 11.47 -18.26
C LYS A 9 -20.11 12.67 -17.37
N GLU A 10 -21.19 13.26 -16.87
CA GLU A 10 -21.27 14.42 -15.98
C GLU A 10 -21.06 15.79 -16.64
N GLU A 11 -22.14 16.57 -16.60
CA GLU A 11 -22.17 18.01 -16.89
C GLU A 11 -21.32 18.76 -15.83
N LYS A 12 -19.99 18.61 -15.85
CA LYS A 12 -19.13 19.70 -15.37
C LYS A 12 -19.26 20.81 -16.41
N ASN A 13 -19.81 21.94 -15.98
CA ASN A 13 -20.04 23.10 -16.83
C ASN A 13 -18.78 23.40 -17.65
N MET A 14 -18.87 23.31 -18.97
CA MET A 14 -17.77 23.64 -19.91
C MET A 14 -17.25 25.06 -19.69
N GLU A 15 -18.06 25.94 -19.08
CA GLU A 15 -17.74 27.32 -18.71
C GLU A 15 -16.72 27.46 -17.56
N GLU A 16 -16.52 26.41 -16.73
CA GLU A 16 -15.61 26.45 -15.58
C GLU A 16 -14.31 25.66 -15.79
N SER A 17 -14.17 25.02 -16.95
CA SER A 17 -12.98 24.21 -17.26
C SER A 17 -11.78 25.12 -17.57
N LYS A 18 -10.88 25.27 -16.59
CA LYS A 18 -9.61 26.00 -16.72
C LYS A 18 -8.47 25.02 -16.98
N PHE A 19 -7.54 25.44 -17.83
CA PHE A 19 -6.33 24.69 -18.15
C PHE A 19 -5.14 25.62 -18.08
N ARG A 20 -3.98 25.04 -17.85
CA ARG A 20 -2.70 25.70 -18.11
C ARG A 20 -1.84 24.82 -19.03
N VAL A 21 -0.88 25.44 -19.70
CA VAL A 21 0.12 24.75 -20.51
C VAL A 21 1.49 25.39 -20.25
N TRP A 22 2.51 24.56 -20.11
CA TRP A 22 3.88 25.00 -19.90
C TRP A 22 4.54 25.42 -21.22
N ASP A 23 4.95 26.68 -21.32
CA ASP A 23 5.75 27.20 -22.42
C ASP A 23 7.23 26.92 -22.15
N LYS A 24 7.80 25.95 -22.86
CA LYS A 24 9.20 25.55 -22.68
C LYS A 24 10.20 26.63 -23.13
N ASP A 25 9.81 27.48 -24.08
CA ASP A 25 10.67 28.53 -24.61
C ASP A 25 10.76 29.69 -23.62
N GLU A 26 9.60 30.13 -23.11
CA GLU A 26 9.50 31.28 -22.21
C GLU A 26 9.56 30.90 -20.72
N LYS A 27 9.56 29.59 -20.41
CA LYS A 27 9.53 29.02 -19.05
C LYS A 27 8.44 29.65 -18.17
N ARG A 28 7.19 29.62 -18.64
CA ARG A 28 6.02 30.09 -17.89
C ARG A 28 4.76 29.32 -18.26
N PHE A 29 3.74 29.37 -17.41
CA PHE A 29 2.41 28.87 -17.74
C PHE A 29 1.57 29.88 -18.52
N TRP A 30 0.86 29.38 -19.52
CA TRP A 30 -0.27 30.06 -20.14
C TRP A 30 -1.57 29.43 -19.66
N TYR A 31 -2.49 30.26 -19.18
CA TYR A 31 -3.81 29.84 -18.72
C TYR A 31 -4.84 30.11 -19.79
N PHE A 32 -5.77 29.17 -19.98
CA PHE A 32 -6.82 29.30 -20.99
C PHE A 32 -8.03 28.44 -20.61
N SER A 33 -9.17 28.77 -21.22
CA SER A 33 -10.38 27.92 -21.21
C SER A 33 -10.74 27.48 -22.63
N PRO A 34 -11.45 26.34 -22.81
CA PRO A 34 -11.86 25.87 -24.15
C PRO A 34 -12.80 26.82 -24.90
N LEU A 35 -13.46 27.74 -24.18
CA LEU A 35 -14.40 28.69 -24.73
C LEU A 35 -13.73 30.01 -25.15
N GLU A 36 -12.52 30.28 -24.68
CA GLU A 36 -11.75 31.44 -25.10
C GLU A 36 -11.11 31.16 -26.47
N GLY A 37 -11.28 32.09 -27.41
CA GLY A 37 -10.55 32.03 -28.67
C GLY A 37 -9.05 32.16 -28.42
N LEU A 38 -8.27 31.13 -28.74
CA LEU A 38 -6.82 31.16 -28.62
C LEU A 38 -6.21 32.07 -29.70
N ASP A 39 -5.30 32.95 -29.29
CA ASP A 39 -4.45 33.70 -30.21
C ASP A 39 -3.60 32.73 -31.07
N ALA A 40 -3.29 33.11 -32.30
CA ALA A 40 -2.51 32.28 -33.23
C ALA A 40 -1.12 31.92 -32.68
N SER A 41 -0.51 32.78 -31.86
CA SER A 41 0.78 32.54 -31.20
C SER A 41 0.68 31.51 -30.07
N LEU A 42 -0.42 31.51 -29.31
CA LEU A 42 -0.70 30.54 -28.24
C LEU A 42 -1.19 29.20 -28.78
N LYS A 43 -1.82 29.20 -29.95
CA LYS A 43 -2.38 28.00 -30.56
C LYS A 43 -1.33 26.89 -30.71
N ARG A 44 -0.12 27.21 -31.17
CA ARG A 44 0.97 26.22 -31.29
C ARG A 44 1.37 25.66 -29.92
N ILE A 45 1.58 26.53 -28.93
CA ILE A 45 2.00 26.14 -27.58
C ILE A 45 0.92 25.25 -26.94
N VAL A 46 -0.34 25.63 -27.06
CA VAL A 46 -1.47 24.83 -26.56
C VAL A 46 -1.59 23.53 -27.33
N GLU A 47 -1.45 23.50 -28.66
CA GLU A 47 -1.59 22.26 -29.45
C GLU A 47 -0.47 21.25 -29.13
N GLU A 48 0.77 21.71 -29.05
CA GLU A 48 1.96 20.87 -28.87
C GLU A 48 2.29 20.58 -27.39
N GLY A 49 1.92 21.49 -26.48
CA GLY A 49 2.21 21.39 -25.06
C GLY A 49 1.28 20.45 -24.30
N GLU A 50 1.76 19.96 -23.17
CA GLU A 50 0.98 19.17 -22.22
C GLU A 50 0.03 20.09 -21.44
N LYS A 51 -1.27 19.80 -21.48
CA LYS A 51 -2.29 20.61 -20.81
C LYS A 51 -2.50 20.05 -19.41
N GLN A 52 -2.37 20.88 -18.39
CA GLN A 52 -2.74 20.53 -17.02
C GLN A 52 -4.14 21.09 -16.73
N GLN A 53 -5.01 20.26 -16.18
CA GLN A 53 -6.37 20.67 -15.84
C GLN A 53 -6.44 21.26 -14.42
N PHE A 54 -7.25 22.30 -14.26
CA PHE A 54 -7.61 22.83 -12.93
C PHE A 54 -8.45 21.81 -12.16
N SER A 55 -8.11 21.58 -10.89
CA SER A 55 -8.81 20.59 -10.09
C SER A 55 -10.26 20.97 -9.74
N GLY A 56 -10.54 22.28 -9.71
CA GLY A 56 -11.76 22.82 -9.11
C GLY A 56 -11.54 23.30 -7.68
N LEU A 57 -10.37 23.05 -7.10
CA LEU A 57 -10.06 23.29 -5.69
C LEU A 57 -8.99 24.37 -5.51
N LYS A 58 -8.96 24.96 -4.31
CA LYS A 58 -7.98 25.97 -3.92
C LYS A 58 -7.33 25.57 -2.61
N ASP A 59 -6.04 25.81 -2.51
CA ASP A 59 -5.26 25.54 -1.31
C ASP A 59 -5.63 26.47 -0.14
N VAL A 60 -5.03 26.28 1.03
CA VAL A 60 -5.33 27.07 2.24
C VAL A 60 -5.05 28.58 2.08
N LYS A 61 -4.23 28.97 1.09
CA LYS A 61 -3.93 30.37 0.75
C LYS A 61 -4.81 30.90 -0.38
N GLY A 62 -5.76 30.10 -0.88
CA GLY A 62 -6.67 30.45 -1.94
C GLY A 62 -6.08 30.36 -3.36
N LYS A 63 -4.91 29.73 -3.52
CA LYS A 63 -4.27 29.49 -4.81
C LYS A 63 -4.95 28.29 -5.48
N GLU A 64 -5.24 28.43 -6.77
CA GLU A 64 -5.84 27.36 -7.58
C GLU A 64 -4.86 26.20 -7.76
N ILE A 65 -5.37 24.97 -7.60
CA ILE A 65 -4.58 23.75 -7.70
C ILE A 65 -4.81 23.11 -9.08
N TYR A 66 -3.74 22.83 -9.80
CA TYR A 66 -3.75 22.20 -11.12
C TYR A 66 -3.06 20.84 -11.08
N GLU A 67 -3.35 20.00 -12.07
CA GLU A 67 -2.57 18.80 -12.35
C GLU A 67 -1.07 19.12 -12.45
N GLY A 68 -0.24 18.26 -11.85
CA GLY A 68 1.21 18.44 -11.77
C GLY A 68 1.68 19.50 -10.77
N ASP A 69 0.78 20.09 -9.96
CA ASP A 69 1.22 20.87 -8.79
C ASP A 69 1.78 19.95 -7.71
N PHE A 70 2.85 20.39 -7.06
CA PHE A 70 3.36 19.78 -5.84
C PHE A 70 2.62 20.35 -4.64
N ILE A 71 2.20 19.47 -3.74
CA ILE A 71 1.49 19.78 -2.52
C ILE A 71 2.41 19.55 -1.33
N LYS A 72 2.35 20.46 -0.37
CA LYS A 72 2.88 20.24 0.98
C LYS A 72 1.76 20.36 2.00
N ASP A 73 1.87 19.59 3.07
CA ASP A 73 0.92 19.66 4.17
C ASP A 73 1.22 20.85 5.08
N VAL A 74 0.16 21.46 5.60
CA VAL A 74 0.20 22.61 6.49
C VAL A 74 -0.43 22.18 7.80
N TYR A 75 0.39 21.62 8.68
CA TYR A 75 0.02 21.35 10.06
C TYR A 75 0.27 22.58 10.93
N ASP A 76 -0.57 22.80 11.94
CA ASP A 76 -0.25 23.77 12.99
C ASP A 76 0.89 23.21 13.86
N ASN A 77 1.79 24.07 14.34
CA ASN A 77 3.03 23.64 15.01
C ASN A 77 2.80 22.73 16.23
N GLU A 78 1.61 22.77 16.85
CA GLU A 78 1.26 21.90 17.99
C GLU A 78 0.95 20.45 17.59
N GLU A 79 0.58 20.18 16.33
CA GLU A 79 0.34 18.81 15.83
C GLU A 79 1.62 18.15 15.26
N LEU A 80 2.59 18.95 14.80
CA LEU A 80 3.88 18.46 14.30
C LEU A 80 4.74 17.81 15.40
N ASP A 81 4.66 18.30 16.64
CA ASP A 81 5.36 17.68 17.80
C ASP A 81 4.85 16.25 18.12
N LEU A 82 3.74 15.81 17.52
CA LEU A 82 3.14 14.48 17.73
C LEU A 82 3.55 13.46 16.65
N LEU A 83 3.89 13.94 15.46
CA LEU A 83 4.39 13.16 14.32
C LEU A 83 5.92 13.10 14.45
N ASP A 84 6.39 12.10 15.20
CA ASP A 84 7.82 11.79 15.38
C ASP A 84 8.36 11.12 14.10
N ASP A 85 8.17 11.79 12.96
CA ASP A 85 8.62 11.36 11.65
C ASP A 85 9.93 12.10 11.36
N ASP A 86 11.05 11.44 11.66
CA ASP A 86 12.41 11.96 11.44
C ASP A 86 12.67 12.30 9.95
N ASP A 87 11.80 11.85 9.03
CA ASP A 87 11.88 12.08 7.59
C ASP A 87 10.92 13.18 7.08
N TYR A 88 10.09 13.79 7.94
CA TYR A 88 9.23 14.91 7.53
C TYR A 88 10.02 16.21 7.41
N ASP A 89 10.31 16.62 6.18
CA ASP A 89 10.82 17.96 5.88
C ASP A 89 9.65 18.90 5.50
N PRO A 90 9.31 19.91 6.33
CA PRO A 90 8.23 20.86 6.04
C PRO A 90 8.47 21.72 4.79
N ASP A 91 9.69 21.73 4.26
CA ASP A 91 10.07 22.42 3.03
C ASP A 91 10.00 21.52 1.78
N GLU A 92 9.81 20.20 1.94
CA GLU A 92 9.61 19.26 0.83
C GLU A 92 8.13 18.99 0.52
N PRO A 93 7.77 18.74 -0.75
CA PRO A 93 6.40 18.40 -1.09
C PRO A 93 6.06 16.95 -0.70
N THR A 94 4.88 16.76 -0.10
CA THR A 94 4.30 15.45 0.22
C THR A 94 3.92 14.66 -1.04
N GLY A 95 3.56 15.34 -2.14
CA GLY A 95 3.13 14.66 -3.35
C GLY A 95 2.81 15.56 -4.53
N VAL A 96 2.42 14.94 -5.64
CA VAL A 96 2.04 15.61 -6.89
C VAL A 96 0.58 15.36 -7.23
N VAL A 97 -0.13 16.41 -7.65
CA VAL A 97 -1.55 16.33 -8.02
C VAL A 97 -1.72 15.58 -9.34
N LYS A 98 -2.51 14.51 -9.31
CA LYS A 98 -2.91 13.71 -10.48
C LYS A 98 -4.41 13.47 -10.48
N TYR A 99 -4.97 13.19 -11.65
CA TYR A 99 -6.35 12.69 -11.76
C TYR A 99 -6.32 11.16 -11.88
N MET A 100 -6.78 10.45 -10.86
CA MET A 100 -6.78 8.98 -10.79
C MET A 100 -8.08 8.48 -10.15
N HIS A 101 -8.54 7.28 -10.53
CA HIS A 101 -9.72 6.63 -9.92
C HIS A 101 -10.95 7.56 -9.77
N ASP A 102 -11.24 8.34 -10.83
CA ASP A 102 -12.34 9.30 -10.91
C ASP A 102 -12.23 10.55 -10.00
N GLY A 103 -11.10 10.78 -9.34
CA GLY A 103 -10.87 11.93 -8.45
C GLY A 103 -9.50 12.60 -8.59
N TRP A 104 -9.36 13.77 -7.95
CA TRP A 104 -8.06 14.43 -7.78
C TRP A 104 -7.35 13.87 -6.56
N VAL A 105 -6.11 13.43 -6.73
CA VAL A 105 -5.30 12.82 -5.68
C VAL A 105 -3.95 13.49 -5.59
N VAL A 106 -3.41 13.54 -4.37
CA VAL A 106 -2.00 13.88 -4.12
C VAL A 106 -1.23 12.57 -4.11
N SER A 107 -0.52 12.28 -5.21
CA SER A 107 0.26 11.06 -5.38
C SER A 107 1.64 11.23 -4.78
N ASP A 108 2.02 10.31 -3.90
CA ASP A 108 3.37 10.21 -3.32
C ASP A 108 4.40 9.63 -4.32
N GLY A 109 4.02 9.37 -5.57
CA GLY A 109 4.90 8.77 -6.58
C GLY A 109 4.82 7.25 -6.68
N THR A 110 4.22 6.56 -5.72
CA THR A 110 4.03 5.10 -5.81
C THR A 110 2.84 4.71 -6.71
N GLU A 111 2.77 3.46 -7.17
CA GLU A 111 1.65 2.97 -8.00
C GLU A 111 0.33 2.85 -7.20
N GLU A 112 0.43 2.69 -5.88
CA GLU A 112 -0.70 2.43 -4.98
C GLU A 112 -1.04 3.63 -4.06
N GLY A 113 -0.14 4.60 -3.94
CA GLY A 113 -0.16 5.61 -2.88
C GLY A 113 -0.66 7.00 -3.28
N GLY A 114 -1.11 7.71 -2.25
CA GLY A 114 -1.70 9.04 -2.28
C GLY A 114 -3.04 9.15 -1.55
N TYR A 115 -3.51 10.38 -1.38
CA TYR A 115 -4.81 10.68 -0.75
C TYR A 115 -5.68 11.57 -1.66
N TYR A 116 -7.01 11.51 -1.49
CA TYR A 116 -7.92 12.37 -2.25
C TYR A 116 -7.77 13.83 -1.81
N LEU A 117 -7.50 14.71 -2.77
CA LEU A 117 -7.23 16.13 -2.53
C LEU A 117 -8.40 16.85 -1.85
N GLU A 118 -9.63 16.41 -2.11
CA GLU A 118 -10.85 16.98 -1.52
C GLU A 118 -10.93 16.76 -0.01
N GLU A 119 -10.38 15.66 0.51
CA GLU A 119 -10.45 15.31 1.94
C GLU A 119 -9.51 16.19 2.78
N PHE A 120 -8.42 16.67 2.18
CA PHE A 120 -7.35 17.39 2.88
C PHE A 120 -7.19 18.85 2.42
N ILE A 121 -8.13 19.38 1.64
CA ILE A 121 -8.00 20.71 1.02
C ILE A 121 -7.77 21.86 2.02
N ASN A 122 -8.24 21.70 3.26
CA ASN A 122 -8.08 22.67 4.34
C ASN A 122 -6.72 22.62 5.04
N MET A 123 -5.82 21.73 4.61
CA MET A 123 -4.52 21.45 5.23
C MET A 123 -3.38 21.39 4.21
N VAL A 124 -3.59 21.85 2.98
CA VAL A 124 -2.60 21.74 1.90
C VAL A 124 -2.23 23.09 1.31
N GLU A 125 -0.98 23.24 0.89
CA GLU A 125 -0.46 24.39 0.15
C GLU A 125 0.24 23.95 -1.14
N VAL A 126 0.06 24.69 -2.23
CA VAL A 126 0.83 24.44 -3.46
C VAL A 126 2.27 24.92 -3.30
N ALA A 127 3.19 23.98 -3.15
CA ALA A 127 4.63 24.21 -2.99
C ALA A 127 5.33 24.58 -4.32
N GLY A 128 4.89 24.00 -5.43
CA GLY A 128 5.53 24.14 -6.74
C GLY A 128 4.81 23.35 -7.82
N ASN A 129 5.50 23.01 -8.91
CA ASN A 129 4.96 22.10 -9.93
C ASN A 129 6.06 21.34 -10.69
N VAL A 130 5.68 20.27 -11.37
CA VAL A 130 6.60 19.36 -12.07
C VAL A 130 7.42 19.97 -13.20
N TYR A 131 7.12 21.19 -13.65
CA TYR A 131 7.87 21.87 -14.72
C TYR A 131 8.85 22.90 -14.19
N GLU A 132 8.48 23.61 -13.12
CA GLU A 132 9.34 24.59 -12.46
C GLU A 132 10.27 23.95 -11.42
N ASN A 133 9.91 22.77 -10.91
CA ASN A 133 10.58 22.06 -9.82
C ASN A 133 10.82 20.58 -10.16
N GLU A 134 11.39 20.30 -11.34
CA GLU A 134 11.68 18.92 -11.79
C GLU A 134 12.55 18.13 -10.78
N GLU A 135 13.39 18.83 -10.01
CA GLU A 135 14.27 18.27 -8.99
C GLU A 135 13.55 17.62 -7.79
N TRP A 136 12.25 17.87 -7.60
CA TRP A 136 11.44 17.26 -6.54
C TRP A 136 10.80 15.93 -6.95
N LEU A 137 10.82 15.57 -8.24
CA LEU A 137 10.30 14.28 -8.66
C LEU A 137 11.01 13.09 -7.98
N PRO A 138 12.37 13.06 -7.89
CA PRO A 138 13.06 11.96 -7.22
C PRO A 138 12.83 11.88 -5.71
N THR A 139 12.33 12.92 -5.03
CA THR A 139 12.04 12.85 -3.59
C THR A 139 10.69 12.20 -3.32
N LEU A 140 9.70 12.40 -4.21
CA LEU A 140 8.45 11.64 -4.19
C LEU A 140 8.68 10.15 -4.49
N TYR A 141 9.50 9.88 -5.51
CA TYR A 141 9.93 8.53 -5.80
C TYR A 141 11.02 8.11 -4.81
N SER A 142 10.62 7.58 -3.66
CA SER A 142 11.39 6.50 -3.03
C SER A 142 10.95 5.18 -3.65
N PRO A 143 11.39 4.81 -4.89
CA PRO A 143 11.18 3.43 -5.31
C PRO A 143 11.88 2.58 -4.25
N PRO A 144 11.23 1.55 -3.69
CA PRO A 144 11.91 0.71 -2.72
C PRO A 144 13.21 0.25 -3.34
N GLU A 145 14.35 0.68 -2.80
CA GLU A 145 15.64 0.23 -3.29
C GLU A 145 15.65 -1.29 -3.14
N ASN A 146 15.56 -2.00 -4.26
CA ASN A 146 15.39 -3.45 -4.36
C ASN A 146 13.98 -3.98 -4.03
N VAL A 147 12.98 -3.68 -4.88
CA VAL A 147 11.85 -4.61 -5.01
C VAL A 147 12.38 -5.91 -5.64
N GLU A 148 12.88 -6.82 -4.80
CA GLU A 148 13.06 -8.20 -5.24
C GLU A 148 11.70 -8.70 -5.76
N PRO A 149 11.65 -9.38 -6.92
CA PRO A 149 10.40 -9.91 -7.43
C PRO A 149 9.71 -10.75 -6.34
N ILE A 150 8.41 -10.52 -6.14
CA ILE A 150 7.60 -11.23 -5.15
C ILE A 150 7.89 -12.73 -5.27
N LYS A 151 8.55 -13.28 -4.25
CA LYS A 151 8.90 -14.70 -4.21
C LYS A 151 7.65 -15.48 -3.89
N ILE A 152 6.97 -15.98 -4.90
CA ILE A 152 5.87 -16.92 -4.71
C ILE A 152 6.46 -18.26 -4.25
N LYS A 153 6.14 -18.67 -3.02
CA LYS A 153 6.54 -19.95 -2.44
C LYS A 153 5.31 -20.64 -1.86
N PHE A 154 5.30 -21.97 -1.96
CA PHE A 154 4.25 -22.80 -1.38
C PHE A 154 4.86 -23.91 -0.54
N ARG A 155 4.09 -24.34 0.46
CA ARG A 155 4.34 -25.58 1.19
C ARG A 155 3.01 -26.33 1.33
N VAL A 156 3.09 -27.64 1.50
CA VAL A 156 1.91 -28.50 1.61
C VAL A 156 2.00 -29.30 2.91
N TRP A 157 0.94 -29.30 3.68
CA TRP A 157 0.73 -30.32 4.71
C TRP A 157 0.12 -31.54 4.04
N ASP A 158 0.78 -32.70 4.11
CA ASP A 158 0.31 -33.94 3.47
C ASP A 158 -0.49 -34.85 4.43
N GLY A 159 -0.86 -34.35 5.60
CA GLY A 159 -1.46 -35.13 6.69
C GLY A 159 -0.45 -35.64 7.72
N GLN A 160 0.86 -35.61 7.41
CA GLN A 160 1.91 -36.09 8.31
C GLN A 160 3.09 -35.11 8.43
N ASN A 161 3.50 -34.50 7.31
CA ASN A 161 4.67 -33.65 7.18
C ASN A 161 4.33 -32.36 6.43
N ILE A 162 5.10 -31.31 6.73
CA ILE A 162 5.12 -30.08 5.93
C ILE A 162 6.18 -30.25 4.85
N ILE A 163 5.75 -30.22 3.59
CA ILE A 163 6.58 -30.36 2.39
C ILE A 163 6.80 -28.98 1.79
N TYR A 164 8.06 -28.56 1.69
CA TYR A 164 8.44 -27.32 1.03
C TYR A 164 8.67 -27.57 -0.46
N VAL A 165 7.90 -26.89 -1.31
CA VAL A 165 8.01 -27.03 -2.76
C VAL A 165 9.15 -26.15 -3.24
N SER A 166 10.22 -26.77 -3.75
CA SER A 166 11.38 -26.07 -4.29
C SER A 166 11.99 -26.88 -5.43
N LYS A 167 12.76 -26.21 -6.30
CA LYS A 167 13.42 -26.86 -7.45
C LYS A 167 14.25 -28.09 -7.06
N ASN A 168 14.76 -28.14 -5.84
CA ASN A 168 15.66 -29.20 -5.37
C ASN A 168 14.95 -30.27 -4.51
N SER A 169 13.67 -30.09 -4.15
CA SER A 169 12.98 -31.07 -3.28
C SER A 169 12.45 -32.29 -4.05
N GLY A 170 12.42 -32.25 -5.38
CA GLY A 170 11.83 -33.31 -6.21
C GLY A 170 10.29 -33.32 -6.20
N TYR A 171 9.69 -32.37 -5.48
CA TYR A 171 8.26 -32.12 -5.49
C TYR A 171 7.90 -31.06 -6.54
N ARG A 172 6.77 -31.28 -7.21
CA ARG A 172 6.18 -30.33 -8.17
C ARG A 172 4.76 -30.04 -7.75
N LEU A 173 4.40 -28.77 -7.71
CA LEU A 173 3.02 -28.34 -7.48
C LEU A 173 2.41 -27.93 -8.82
N ILE A 174 1.27 -28.52 -9.15
CA ILE A 174 0.50 -28.27 -10.38
C ILE A 174 -0.82 -27.61 -9.95
N PHE A 175 -1.26 -26.62 -10.72
CA PHE A 175 -2.53 -25.93 -10.50
C PHE A 175 -3.44 -26.11 -11.72
N GLU A 176 -4.69 -26.46 -11.48
CA GLU A 176 -5.76 -26.51 -12.47
C GLU A 176 -6.97 -25.71 -11.96
N GLY A 177 -6.98 -24.41 -12.25
CA GLY A 177 -7.98 -23.50 -11.67
C GLY A 177 -7.77 -23.35 -10.16
N SER A 178 -8.78 -23.69 -9.35
CA SER A 178 -8.68 -23.71 -7.88
C SER A 178 -8.13 -25.03 -7.33
N ASP A 179 -8.00 -26.06 -8.17
CA ASP A 179 -7.46 -27.36 -7.78
C ASP A 179 -5.94 -27.37 -7.86
N TRP A 180 -5.33 -28.20 -7.01
CA TRP A 180 -3.89 -28.36 -6.97
C TRP A 180 -3.50 -29.82 -6.75
N GLU A 181 -2.37 -30.20 -7.32
CA GLU A 181 -1.76 -31.52 -7.15
C GLU A 181 -0.28 -31.36 -6.79
N LEU A 182 0.13 -32.03 -5.72
CA LEU A 182 1.52 -32.18 -5.34
C LEU A 182 2.01 -33.53 -5.87
N GLU A 183 3.00 -33.49 -6.75
CA GLU A 183 3.66 -34.69 -7.26
C GLU A 183 5.06 -34.84 -6.65
N PHE A 184 5.51 -36.08 -6.50
CA PHE A 184 6.89 -36.41 -6.20
C PHE A 184 7.41 -37.38 -7.26
N LYS A 185 8.46 -36.98 -7.99
CA LYS A 185 9.05 -37.80 -9.08
C LYS A 185 8.00 -38.29 -10.10
N ASP A 186 7.13 -37.37 -10.54
CA ASP A 186 6.07 -37.61 -11.53
C ASP A 186 4.94 -38.57 -11.07
N GLU A 187 4.86 -38.88 -9.79
CA GLU A 187 3.73 -39.59 -9.17
C GLU A 187 2.96 -38.64 -8.24
N MET A 188 1.63 -38.70 -8.27
CA MET A 188 0.77 -37.91 -7.38
C MET A 188 1.02 -38.31 -5.92
N HIS A 189 1.42 -37.34 -5.09
CA HIS A 189 1.63 -37.49 -3.65
C HIS A 189 0.34 -37.15 -2.87
N CYS A 190 -0.25 -35.99 -3.16
CA CYS A 190 -1.56 -35.58 -2.64
C CYS A 190 -2.14 -34.41 -3.46
N SER A 191 -3.40 -34.06 -3.22
CA SER A 191 -4.14 -33.05 -4.00
C SER A 191 -5.12 -32.22 -3.16
N SER A 192 -5.78 -31.24 -3.78
CA SER A 192 -6.91 -30.48 -3.23
C SER A 192 -8.09 -31.35 -2.81
N ILE A 193 -8.22 -32.55 -3.38
CA ILE A 193 -9.31 -33.50 -3.09
C ILE A 193 -9.06 -34.25 -1.78
N ASP A 194 -7.80 -34.38 -1.36
CA ASP A 194 -7.43 -35.09 -0.14
C ASP A 194 -7.75 -34.23 1.10
N PRO A 195 -8.72 -34.61 1.95
CA PRO A 195 -9.17 -33.72 3.03
C PRO A 195 -8.10 -33.43 4.09
N CYS A 196 -7.15 -34.35 4.26
CA CYS A 196 -6.02 -34.21 5.17
C CYS A 196 -4.90 -33.32 4.62
N CYS A 197 -4.96 -32.94 3.35
CA CYS A 197 -3.91 -32.18 2.70
C CYS A 197 -4.30 -30.70 2.59
N LYS A 198 -3.32 -29.82 2.81
CA LYS A 198 -3.53 -28.37 2.85
C LYS A 198 -2.37 -27.66 2.15
N LEU A 199 -2.70 -26.90 1.11
CA LEU A 199 -1.78 -25.95 0.49
C LEU A 199 -1.68 -24.71 1.39
N MET A 200 -0.46 -24.21 1.59
CA MET A 200 -0.19 -23.00 2.37
C MET A 200 0.73 -22.08 1.56
N GLN A 201 0.33 -20.83 1.41
CA GLN A 201 1.11 -19.82 0.69
C GLN A 201 2.05 -19.05 1.63
N TYR A 202 3.20 -18.63 1.11
CA TYR A 202 4.13 -17.73 1.80
C TYR A 202 3.57 -16.31 1.89
N SER A 203 3.69 -15.68 3.06
CA SER A 203 3.10 -14.37 3.33
C SER A 203 3.82 -13.20 2.68
N GLY A 204 5.04 -13.42 2.16
CA GLY A 204 5.92 -12.34 1.74
C GLY A 204 6.93 -11.93 2.83
N ALA A 205 6.71 -12.34 4.09
CA ALA A 205 7.51 -11.91 5.23
C ALA A 205 8.29 -13.04 5.94
N THR A 206 9.37 -12.65 6.62
CA THR A 206 10.16 -13.52 7.50
C THR A 206 9.96 -13.15 8.96
N ASP A 207 10.07 -14.13 9.85
CA ASP A 207 10.07 -13.91 11.29
C ASP A 207 11.40 -13.30 11.79
N ILE A 208 11.49 -12.99 13.08
CA ILE A 208 12.68 -12.40 13.73
C ILE A 208 13.95 -13.26 13.60
N ASN A 209 13.81 -14.55 13.28
CA ASN A 209 14.91 -15.47 13.07
C ASN A 209 15.23 -15.67 11.57
N GLY A 210 14.59 -14.91 10.68
CA GLY A 210 14.75 -15.00 9.24
C GLY A 210 14.05 -16.21 8.60
N LYS A 211 13.08 -16.82 9.29
CA LYS A 211 12.30 -17.94 8.75
C LYS A 211 11.07 -17.42 8.01
N ASP A 212 10.87 -17.92 6.79
CA ASP A 212 9.67 -17.63 5.98
C ASP A 212 8.37 -17.95 6.75
N ILE A 213 7.44 -17.00 6.80
CA ILE A 213 6.12 -17.15 7.39
C ILE A 213 5.13 -17.58 6.30
N TYR A 214 4.34 -18.61 6.58
CA TYR A 214 3.32 -19.11 5.66
C TYR A 214 1.96 -19.16 6.35
N GLU A 215 0.91 -19.30 5.54
CA GLU A 215 -0.42 -19.61 6.00
C GLU A 215 -0.44 -20.78 7.01
N GLY A 216 -1.21 -20.59 8.08
CA GLY A 216 -1.34 -21.52 9.19
C GLY A 216 -0.15 -21.54 10.16
N ASP A 217 0.90 -20.73 9.96
CA ASP A 217 1.94 -20.57 10.98
C ASP A 217 1.36 -19.90 12.23
N ILE A 218 1.70 -20.47 13.38
CA ILE A 218 1.37 -19.92 14.69
C ILE A 218 2.56 -19.05 15.10
N VAL A 219 2.30 -17.77 15.32
CA VAL A 219 3.30 -16.77 15.68
C VAL A 219 3.03 -16.20 17.06
N LYS A 220 4.08 -15.62 17.65
CA LYS A 220 3.97 -14.78 18.86
C LYS A 220 4.81 -13.51 18.69
N ASN A 221 4.69 -12.59 19.64
CA ASN A 221 5.60 -11.45 19.73
C ASN A 221 7.04 -11.95 20.00
N GLY A 222 7.98 -11.55 19.16
CA GLY A 222 9.41 -11.84 19.30
C GLY A 222 10.15 -10.83 20.16
N LEU A 223 9.57 -9.66 20.42
CA LEU A 223 10.15 -8.65 21.31
C LEU A 223 9.93 -9.02 22.78
N ASN A 224 10.93 -8.74 23.61
CA ASN A 224 10.74 -8.79 25.06
C ASN A 224 9.96 -7.56 25.56
N GLU A 225 9.47 -7.61 26.80
CA GLU A 225 8.64 -6.55 27.38
C GLU A 225 9.34 -5.18 27.42
N GLU A 226 10.65 -5.13 27.65
CA GLU A 226 11.41 -3.87 27.68
C GLU A 226 11.58 -3.29 26.26
N GLU A 227 11.92 -4.13 25.28
CA GLU A 227 12.04 -3.75 23.87
C GLU A 227 10.70 -3.27 23.31
N TYR A 228 9.63 -3.98 23.66
CA TYR A 228 8.27 -3.62 23.29
C TYR A 228 7.87 -2.26 23.87
N LYS A 229 8.04 -2.06 25.20
CA LYS A 229 7.76 -0.78 25.86
C LYS A 229 8.62 0.37 25.34
N ARG A 230 9.82 0.09 24.87
CA ARG A 230 10.71 1.08 24.26
C ARG A 230 10.20 1.48 22.87
N LYS A 231 9.80 0.51 22.04
CA LYS A 231 9.35 0.75 20.65
C LYS A 231 7.93 1.31 20.58
N TYR A 232 7.01 0.81 21.41
CA TYR A 232 5.57 1.15 21.39
C TYR A 232 5.13 1.87 22.68
N ARG A 233 5.93 2.85 23.11
CA ARG A 233 5.74 3.56 24.39
C ARG A 233 4.39 4.30 24.49
N LYS A 234 3.83 4.76 23.35
CA LYS A 234 2.57 5.52 23.27
C LYS A 234 1.35 4.57 23.32
N ASP A 235 1.35 3.48 22.54
CA ASP A 235 0.22 2.54 22.42
C ASP A 235 -0.09 1.76 23.71
N TYR A 236 0.94 1.52 24.54
CA TYR A 236 0.81 0.81 25.82
C TYR A 236 -0.18 1.49 26.79
N LYS A 237 -0.44 2.79 26.64
CA LYS A 237 -1.34 3.55 27.53
C LYS A 237 -2.76 3.71 26.99
N GLU A 238 -2.97 3.64 25.68
CA GLU A 238 -4.22 4.07 25.05
C GLU A 238 -5.21 2.92 24.82
N TYR A 239 -4.72 1.74 24.42
CA TYR A 239 -5.61 0.63 24.05
C TYR A 239 -5.77 -0.44 25.14
N GLY A 240 -5.13 -0.28 26.31
CA GLY A 240 -5.28 -1.20 27.44
C GLY A 240 -4.79 -2.65 27.18
N PHE A 241 -4.08 -2.90 26.08
CA PHE A 241 -3.53 -4.21 25.77
C PHE A 241 -2.18 -4.41 26.44
N SER A 242 -2.08 -5.44 27.27
CA SER A 242 -0.78 -6.04 27.62
C SER A 242 -0.29 -6.86 26.42
N LEU A 243 0.32 -6.20 25.43
CA LEU A 243 0.88 -6.84 24.22
C LEU A 243 2.02 -7.85 24.49
N GLY A 244 2.35 -8.11 25.77
CA GLY A 244 3.32 -9.11 26.21
C GLY A 244 2.94 -10.56 25.95
N GLU A 245 1.72 -10.86 25.50
CA GLU A 245 1.26 -12.23 25.21
C GLU A 245 0.58 -12.36 23.83
N PHE A 246 0.98 -11.56 22.84
CA PHE A 246 0.46 -11.75 21.48
C PHE A 246 0.83 -13.13 20.96
N LYS A 247 -0.20 -13.90 20.58
CA LYS A 247 -0.10 -15.13 19.81
C LYS A 247 -1.27 -15.21 18.84
N GLY A 248 -1.01 -15.68 17.62
CA GLY A 248 -2.06 -15.86 16.62
C GLY A 248 -1.58 -16.69 15.43
N ILE A 249 -2.41 -16.76 14.40
CA ILE A 249 -2.25 -17.61 13.23
C ILE A 249 -2.14 -16.72 12.00
N CYS A 250 -1.11 -16.92 11.19
CA CYS A 250 -1.00 -16.24 9.91
C CYS A 250 -2.04 -16.77 8.92
N THR A 251 -2.93 -15.91 8.47
CA THR A 251 -4.02 -16.23 7.55
C THR A 251 -4.10 -15.17 6.45
N TYR A 252 -4.59 -15.56 5.27
CA TYR A 252 -4.91 -14.62 4.21
C TYR A 252 -6.40 -14.25 4.32
N GLU A 253 -6.71 -12.96 4.46
CA GLU A 253 -8.07 -12.45 4.53
C GLU A 253 -8.51 -11.98 3.13
N GLU A 254 -9.44 -12.71 2.51
CA GLU A 254 -9.91 -12.40 1.16
C GLU A 254 -10.60 -11.04 1.06
N ASP A 255 -11.42 -10.68 2.06
CA ASP A 255 -12.20 -9.43 2.09
C ASP A 255 -11.29 -8.19 2.06
N SER A 256 -10.15 -8.26 2.75
CA SER A 256 -9.14 -7.19 2.80
C SER A 256 -7.99 -7.41 1.82
N SER A 257 -7.95 -8.56 1.12
CA SER A 257 -6.87 -8.97 0.23
C SER A 257 -5.46 -8.83 0.84
N CYS A 258 -5.31 -9.19 2.12
CA CYS A 258 -4.07 -9.03 2.86
C CYS A 258 -3.79 -10.20 3.81
N TRP A 259 -2.53 -10.32 4.26
CA TRP A 259 -2.18 -11.25 5.34
C TRP A 259 -2.45 -10.62 6.69
N VAL A 260 -3.05 -11.40 7.57
CA VAL A 260 -3.38 -11.01 8.95
C VAL A 260 -2.85 -12.06 9.92
N ILE A 261 -2.73 -11.69 11.19
CA ILE A 261 -2.54 -12.64 12.27
C ILE A 261 -3.86 -12.73 13.05
N ASP A 262 -4.60 -13.81 12.81
CA ASP A 262 -5.86 -14.05 13.49
C ASP A 262 -5.63 -14.67 14.88
N ASN A 263 -6.39 -14.23 15.88
CA ASN A 263 -6.40 -14.86 17.20
C ASN A 263 -7.78 -15.47 17.44
N PRO A 264 -7.90 -16.82 17.40
CA PRO A 264 -9.17 -17.52 17.61
C PRO A 264 -9.89 -17.18 18.93
N LYS A 265 -9.16 -16.70 19.95
CA LYS A 265 -9.73 -16.23 21.22
C LYS A 265 -10.58 -14.97 21.05
N TYR A 266 -10.29 -14.17 20.04
CA TYR A 266 -10.91 -12.86 19.81
C TYR A 266 -11.46 -12.76 18.37
N PRO A 267 -12.45 -13.59 17.99
CA PRO A 267 -12.92 -13.72 16.59
C PRO A 267 -13.60 -12.47 16.02
N SER A 268 -13.91 -11.46 16.86
CA SER A 268 -14.45 -10.16 16.45
C SER A 268 -13.45 -9.02 16.59
N PHE A 269 -12.25 -9.31 17.09
CA PHE A 269 -11.10 -8.44 17.05
C PHE A 269 -10.04 -9.21 16.29
N THR A 270 -10.09 -9.16 14.95
CA THR A 270 -8.92 -9.50 14.14
C THR A 270 -7.79 -8.68 14.73
N MET A 271 -6.93 -9.33 15.51
CA MET A 271 -5.86 -8.65 16.21
C MET A 271 -4.89 -8.27 15.12
N VAL A 272 -5.05 -7.03 14.67
CA VAL A 272 -4.19 -6.30 13.77
C VAL A 272 -4.62 -6.40 12.29
N HIS A 273 -5.55 -5.51 11.93
CA HIS A 273 -5.70 -4.89 10.58
C HIS A 273 -4.41 -4.19 10.08
N HIS A 274 -3.27 -4.33 10.77
CA HIS A 274 -2.08 -3.49 10.60
C HIS A 274 -0.74 -4.26 10.55
N LEU A 275 -0.70 -5.57 10.24
CA LEU A 275 0.58 -6.30 10.16
C LEU A 275 1.38 -6.01 8.89
N PHE A 276 0.75 -5.33 7.93
CA PHE A 276 1.49 -4.65 6.86
C PHE A 276 1.72 -3.16 7.11
N CYS A 277 0.99 -2.53 8.05
CA CYS A 277 1.07 -1.07 8.25
C CYS A 277 1.86 -0.62 9.50
N GLU A 278 1.92 -1.39 10.60
CA GLU A 278 2.49 -0.89 11.87
C GLU A 278 3.31 -1.92 12.69
N ILE A 279 3.08 -3.23 12.50
CA ILE A 279 3.93 -4.28 13.10
C ILE A 279 4.79 -4.91 12.00
N ASP A 280 6.07 -4.56 11.99
CA ASP A 280 7.08 -5.21 11.16
C ASP A 280 7.07 -6.73 11.44
N MET A 281 6.67 -7.53 10.45
CA MET A 281 6.63 -9.00 10.55
C MET A 281 7.98 -9.60 10.97
N ASN A 282 9.08 -8.87 10.82
CA ASN A 282 10.39 -9.24 11.37
C ASN A 282 10.45 -9.18 12.91
N LEU A 283 9.37 -8.79 13.59
CA LEU A 283 9.26 -8.75 15.06
C LEU A 283 8.48 -9.94 15.62
N VAL A 284 7.86 -10.78 14.79
CA VAL A 284 7.17 -11.98 15.25
C VAL A 284 8.11 -13.19 15.25
N GLU A 285 7.82 -14.18 16.09
CA GLU A 285 8.53 -15.47 16.12
C GLU A 285 7.56 -16.60 15.77
N ILE A 286 7.91 -17.45 14.80
CA ILE A 286 7.13 -18.65 14.50
C ILE A 286 7.36 -19.69 15.60
N ILE A 287 6.28 -20.05 16.30
CA ILE A 287 6.31 -21.06 17.38
C ILE A 287 5.68 -22.40 16.99
N GLY A 288 5.00 -22.46 15.86
CA GLY A 288 4.39 -23.70 15.37
C GLY A 288 3.59 -23.51 14.10
N ASN A 289 2.82 -24.52 13.74
CA ASN A 289 1.84 -24.47 12.65
C ASN A 289 0.57 -25.22 13.08
N VAL A 290 -0.60 -24.75 12.64
CA VAL A 290 -1.90 -25.28 13.05
C VAL A 290 -2.09 -26.78 12.78
N TYR A 291 -1.41 -27.34 11.78
CA TYR A 291 -1.52 -28.76 11.43
C TYR A 291 -0.55 -29.65 12.22
N LYS A 292 0.68 -29.17 12.45
CA LYS A 292 1.72 -29.93 13.16
C LYS A 292 1.61 -29.82 14.68
N ASN A 293 1.08 -28.70 15.16
CA ASN A 293 1.07 -28.32 16.57
C ASN A 293 -0.37 -28.12 17.08
N GLU A 294 -1.18 -29.18 16.98
CA GLU A 294 -2.60 -29.14 17.38
C GLU A 294 -2.78 -28.64 18.83
N GLU A 295 -1.87 -29.01 19.75
CA GLU A 295 -1.91 -28.53 21.13
C GLU A 295 -1.70 -27.01 21.26
N LEU A 296 -0.83 -26.42 20.43
CA LEU A 296 -0.63 -24.97 20.41
C LEU A 296 -1.88 -24.27 19.86
N PHE A 297 -2.47 -24.82 18.80
CA PHE A 297 -3.70 -24.30 18.21
C PHE A 297 -4.87 -24.36 19.20
N LYS A 298 -5.04 -25.49 19.91
CA LYS A 298 -6.05 -25.63 20.96
C LYS A 298 -5.84 -24.64 22.09
N ALA A 299 -4.58 -24.44 22.53
CA ALA A 299 -4.24 -23.49 23.58
C ALA A 299 -4.56 -22.03 23.21
N LEU A 300 -4.55 -21.67 21.92
CA LEU A 300 -5.01 -20.35 21.45
C LEU A 300 -6.52 -20.18 21.57
N SER A 301 -7.26 -21.29 21.51
CA SER A 301 -8.73 -21.29 21.48
C SER A 301 -9.36 -21.58 22.85
N SER A 302 -8.56 -21.94 23.86
CA SER A 302 -9.02 -22.31 25.21
C SER A 302 -8.79 -21.20 26.24
N GLU A 303 -9.73 -21.05 27.19
CA GLU A 303 -9.74 -20.05 28.27
C GLU A 303 -8.45 -20.00 29.13
#